data_AF-A0A7K9QTV3-F1
#
_entry.id   AF-A0A7K9QTV3-F1
#
_cell.length_a   1.000
_cell.length_b   1.000
_cell.length_c   1.000
_cell.angle_alpha   90.00
_cell.angle_beta   90.00
_cell.angle_gamma   90.00
#
_symmetry.space_group_name_H-M   'P 1'
#
loop_
_entity.id
_entity.type
_entity.pdbx_description
1 polymer ?
#
loop_
_entity_poly.entity_id
_entity_poly.type
_entity_poly.pdbx_seq_one_letter_code
_entity_poly.pdbx_strand_id
1 'polypeptide(L)'
;SPASLLAEFFSYFGTLDLGGLLLSPLEGRALPRPPPETLGGLRPGPLTLQDPFELSHNVAANVTARTVSRFVRCCRDAARLCRGPEFLQKSRRGRPWGVMRLLQPGPGRDPGDSRGKFLIPLPLRPPGGLPQQRQVCAAVRFVLGEVLGCGCEPRGDSGGPGTPGDAGEPPPGAEGHLEGATGESRGEFGI
;
A
#
# COMPACT_ATOMS: atom_id res chain seq x y z
N SER A 1 -19.07 -11.77 10.35
CA SER A 1 -19.37 -12.12 8.95
C SER A 1 -18.06 -12.43 8.22
N PRO A 2 -18.08 -13.07 7.03
CA PRO A 2 -16.87 -13.36 6.25
C PRO A 2 -16.05 -12.11 5.88
N ALA A 3 -16.73 -10.98 5.61
CA ALA A 3 -16.07 -9.70 5.33
C ALA A 3 -15.26 -9.17 6.52
N SER A 4 -15.81 -9.28 7.74
CA SER A 4 -15.09 -8.90 8.96
C SER A 4 -13.89 -9.82 9.22
N LEU A 5 -14.05 -11.14 9.04
CA LEU A 5 -12.94 -12.09 9.21
C LEU A 5 -11.79 -11.79 8.25
N LEU A 6 -12.10 -11.45 6.99
CA LEU A 6 -11.09 -11.12 6.00
C LEU A 6 -10.38 -9.80 6.32
N ALA A 7 -11.13 -8.77 6.75
CA ALA A 7 -10.55 -7.51 7.20
C ALA A 7 -9.61 -7.72 8.39
N GLU A 8 -10.03 -8.54 9.36
CA GLU A 8 -9.22 -8.86 10.55
C GLU A 8 -8.01 -9.73 10.22
N PHE A 9 -8.13 -10.71 9.32
CA PHE A 9 -6.98 -11.46 8.81
C PHE A 9 -5.90 -10.54 8.26
N PHE A 10 -6.27 -9.63 7.36
CA PHE A 10 -5.35 -8.67 6.78
C PHE A 10 -4.81 -7.68 7.81
N SER A 11 -5.64 -7.25 8.77
CA SER A 11 -5.23 -6.36 9.84
C SER A 11 -4.20 -7.02 10.75
N TYR A 12 -4.48 -8.25 11.21
CA TYR A 12 -3.62 -9.05 12.07
C TYR A 12 -2.27 -9.31 11.41
N PHE A 13 -2.23 -9.94 10.24
CA PHE A 13 -0.96 -10.22 9.56
C PHE A 13 -0.25 -8.96 9.03
N GLY A 14 -0.95 -7.83 8.91
CA GLY A 14 -0.37 -6.54 8.57
C GLY A 14 0.38 -5.86 9.72
N THR A 15 0.14 -6.25 10.98
CA THR A 15 0.77 -5.62 12.15
C THR A 15 1.82 -6.49 12.84
N LEU A 16 1.84 -7.80 12.59
CA LEU A 16 2.79 -8.73 13.21
C LEU A 16 4.24 -8.50 12.75
N ASP A 17 5.18 -8.67 13.68
CA ASP A 17 6.59 -8.90 13.37
C ASP A 17 6.82 -10.40 13.09
N LEU A 18 6.57 -10.81 11.85
CA LEU A 18 6.72 -12.22 11.42
C LEU A 18 8.16 -12.74 11.54
N GLY A 19 9.15 -11.85 11.56
CA GLY A 19 10.56 -12.19 11.74
C GLY A 19 10.91 -12.51 13.19
N GLY A 20 10.13 -12.05 14.17
CA GLY A 20 10.29 -12.36 15.59
C GLY A 20 9.43 -13.51 16.09
N LEU A 21 8.55 -14.06 15.23
CA LEU A 21 7.53 -15.03 15.62
C LEU A 21 7.75 -16.41 15.00
N LEU A 22 7.19 -17.42 15.69
CA LEU A 22 6.92 -18.77 15.23
C LEU A 22 5.40 -18.94 15.17
N LEU A 23 4.86 -19.13 13.97
CA LEU A 23 3.44 -19.44 13.81
C LEU A 23 3.25 -20.95 13.95
N SER A 24 2.59 -21.41 15.01
CA SER A 24 2.35 -22.84 15.26
C SER A 24 0.86 -23.16 15.10
N PRO A 25 0.47 -23.87 14.02
CA PRO A 25 -0.89 -24.40 13.89
C PRO A 25 -1.25 -25.38 15.00
N LEU A 26 -0.28 -26.16 15.49
CA LEU A 26 -0.47 -27.12 16.59
C LEU A 26 -0.91 -26.41 17.87
N GLU A 27 -0.28 -25.28 18.22
CA GLU A 27 -0.68 -24.49 19.38
C GLU A 27 -1.80 -23.46 19.08
N GLY A 28 -2.15 -23.29 17.81
CA GLY A 28 -3.16 -22.32 17.36
C GLY A 28 -2.78 -20.86 17.63
N ARG A 29 -1.49 -20.54 17.83
CA ARG A 29 -1.03 -19.19 18.19
C ARG A 29 0.32 -18.82 17.59
N ALA A 30 0.60 -17.52 17.58
CA ALA A 30 1.93 -16.98 17.29
C ALA A 30 2.76 -16.95 18.57
N LEU A 31 3.90 -17.62 18.55
CA LEU A 31 4.83 -17.74 19.66
C LEU A 31 6.02 -16.80 19.45
N PRO A 32 6.61 -16.25 20.51
CA PRO A 32 7.95 -15.66 20.42
C PRO A 32 8.91 -16.70 19.86
N ARG A 33 9.78 -16.29 18.95
CA ARG A 33 10.78 -17.20 18.37
C ARG A 33 11.69 -17.74 19.48
N PRO A 34 11.78 -19.07 19.65
CA PRO A 34 12.68 -19.66 20.63
C PRO A 34 14.15 -19.44 20.23
N PRO A 35 15.11 -19.53 21.18
CA PRO A 35 16.53 -19.57 20.87
C PRO A 35 16.87 -20.72 19.90
N PRO A 36 17.87 -20.55 18.99
CA PRO A 36 18.20 -21.54 17.96
C PRO A 36 18.43 -22.95 18.48
N GLU A 37 19.02 -23.07 19.67
CA GLU A 37 19.36 -24.34 20.34
C GLU A 37 18.11 -25.15 20.73
N THR A 38 16.97 -24.48 20.91
CA THR A 38 15.71 -25.08 21.36
C THR A 38 14.75 -25.39 20.21
N LEU A 39 15.12 -25.07 18.96
CA LEU A 39 14.23 -25.24 17.80
C LEU A 39 14.12 -26.69 17.29
N GLY A 40 14.82 -27.66 17.89
CA GLY A 40 14.67 -29.08 17.52
C GLY A 40 14.92 -29.36 16.04
N GLY A 41 15.82 -28.60 15.39
CA GLY A 41 16.10 -28.72 13.96
C GLY A 41 15.25 -27.82 13.05
N LEU A 42 14.23 -27.15 13.58
CA LEU A 42 13.45 -26.14 12.85
C LEU A 42 14.37 -25.00 12.41
N ARG A 43 14.38 -24.69 11.11
CA ARG A 43 15.18 -23.60 10.55
C ARG A 43 14.35 -22.31 10.49
N PRO A 44 14.64 -21.32 11.36
CA PRO A 44 13.89 -20.09 11.37
C PRO A 44 14.26 -19.23 10.17
N GLY A 45 13.29 -18.49 9.64
CA GLY A 45 13.48 -17.59 8.50
C GLY A 45 12.85 -16.23 8.73
N PRO A 46 12.76 -15.39 7.69
CA PRO A 46 11.99 -14.14 7.73
C PRO A 46 10.50 -14.36 8.05
N LEU A 47 9.99 -15.56 7.76
CA LEU A 47 8.71 -16.10 8.19
C LEU A 47 8.95 -17.53 8.66
N THR A 48 8.44 -17.89 9.83
CA THR A 48 8.52 -19.25 10.37
C THR A 48 7.10 -19.75 10.64
N LEU A 49 6.62 -20.63 9.77
CA LEU A 49 5.33 -21.31 9.91
C LEU A 49 5.61 -22.79 10.11
N GLN A 50 5.30 -23.30 11.29
CA GLN A 50 5.57 -24.69 11.65
C GLN A 50 4.60 -25.62 10.92
N ASP A 51 5.12 -26.74 10.40
CA ASP A 51 4.24 -27.82 9.96
C ASP A 51 3.46 -28.40 11.16
N PRO A 52 2.15 -28.70 11.02
CA PRO A 52 1.36 -29.24 12.12
C PRO A 52 1.76 -30.64 12.59
N PHE A 53 2.50 -31.41 11.79
CA PHE A 53 2.91 -32.78 12.09
C PHE A 53 4.42 -32.91 12.25
N GLU A 54 5.19 -32.35 11.31
CA GLU A 54 6.66 -32.38 11.35
C GLU A 54 7.20 -31.10 12.01
N LEU A 55 7.28 -31.09 13.34
CA LEU A 55 7.59 -29.85 14.10
C LEU A 55 8.97 -29.24 13.84
N SER A 56 9.90 -30.01 13.26
CA SER A 56 11.21 -29.54 12.77
C SER A 56 11.15 -28.94 11.35
N HIS A 57 9.99 -28.94 10.70
CA HIS A 57 9.79 -28.44 9.36
C HIS A 57 9.14 -27.05 9.36
N ASN A 58 9.79 -26.10 8.69
CA ASN A 58 9.24 -24.77 8.43
C ASN A 58 8.71 -24.74 6.99
N VAL A 59 7.39 -24.75 6.82
CA VAL A 59 6.76 -24.75 5.48
C VAL A 59 7.02 -23.44 4.71
N ALA A 60 7.45 -22.38 5.40
CA ALA A 60 7.79 -21.08 4.82
C ALA A 60 9.30 -20.85 4.68
N ALA A 61 10.14 -21.90 4.79
CA ALA A 61 11.61 -21.76 4.76
C ALA A 61 12.15 -21.14 3.45
N ASN A 62 11.42 -21.25 2.34
CA ASN A 62 11.78 -20.64 1.05
C ASN A 62 11.37 -19.17 0.93
N VAL A 63 10.66 -18.61 1.92
CA VAL A 63 10.14 -17.25 1.87
C VAL A 63 11.23 -16.25 2.25
N THR A 64 11.57 -15.36 1.33
CA THR A 64 12.56 -14.31 1.57
C THR A 64 12.00 -13.15 2.39
N ALA A 65 12.87 -12.37 3.05
CA ALA A 65 12.47 -11.17 3.79
C ALA A 65 11.77 -10.14 2.89
N ARG A 66 12.14 -10.08 1.60
CA ARG A 66 11.47 -9.24 0.60
C ARG A 66 10.01 -9.65 0.41
N THR A 67 9.75 -10.96 0.33
CA THR A 67 8.40 -11.50 0.18
C THR A 67 7.56 -11.22 1.43
N VAL A 68 8.13 -11.39 2.63
CA VAL A 68 7.46 -11.06 3.90
C VAL A 68 7.09 -9.58 3.97
N SER A 69 8.03 -8.68 3.68
CA SER A 69 7.77 -7.24 3.66
C SER A 69 6.67 -6.85 2.66
N ARG A 70 6.66 -7.49 1.48
CA ARG A 70 5.60 -7.29 0.49
C ARG A 70 4.26 -7.80 1.00
N PHE A 71 4.23 -8.98 1.61
CA PHE A 71 3.03 -9.57 2.18
C PHE A 71 2.42 -8.67 3.27
N VAL A 72 3.22 -8.24 4.26
CA VAL A 72 2.78 -7.34 5.33
C VAL A 72 2.20 -6.04 4.77
N ARG A 73 2.86 -5.44 3.76
CA ARG A 73 2.35 -4.25 3.07
C ARG A 73 1.00 -4.53 2.40
N CYS A 74 0.90 -5.60 1.62
CA CYS A 74 -0.35 -5.98 0.95
C CYS A 74 -1.48 -6.25 1.94
N CYS A 75 -1.19 -6.88 3.09
CA CYS A 75 -2.14 -7.05 4.18
C CYS A 75 -2.63 -5.70 4.73
N ARG A 76 -1.74 -4.73 4.99
CA ARG A 76 -2.16 -3.38 5.44
C ARG A 76 -3.08 -2.69 4.42
N ASP A 77 -2.74 -2.79 3.14
CA ASP A 77 -3.51 -2.16 2.06
C ASP A 77 -4.89 -2.83 1.93
N ALA A 78 -4.93 -4.16 1.95
CA ALA A 78 -6.15 -4.95 1.87
C ALA A 78 -7.06 -4.76 3.09
N ALA A 79 -6.49 -4.61 4.30
CA ALA A 79 -7.26 -4.31 5.51
C ALA A 79 -8.00 -2.97 5.41
N ARG A 80 -7.37 -1.94 4.83
CA ARG A 80 -8.02 -0.65 4.57
C ARG A 80 -9.12 -0.80 3.53
N LEU A 81 -8.86 -1.55 2.47
CA LEU A 81 -9.84 -1.81 1.42
C LEU A 81 -11.09 -2.53 1.96
N CYS A 82 -10.92 -3.57 2.78
CA CYS A 82 -12.02 -4.37 3.32
C CYS A 82 -12.96 -3.57 4.25
N ARG A 83 -12.47 -2.48 4.84
CA ARG A 83 -13.25 -1.57 5.70
C ARG A 83 -13.93 -0.45 4.90
N GLY A 84 -13.61 -0.30 3.62
CA GLY A 84 -14.15 0.74 2.75
C GLY A 84 -15.52 0.39 2.14
N PRO A 85 -16.26 1.42 1.68
CA PRO A 85 -17.59 1.23 1.07
C PRO A 85 -17.52 0.42 -0.23
N GLU A 86 -16.43 0.53 -1.00
CA GLU A 86 -16.22 -0.26 -2.22
C GLU A 86 -16.17 -1.77 -1.95
N PHE A 87 -15.82 -2.18 -0.72
CA PHE A 87 -15.81 -3.58 -0.34
C PHE A 87 -17.14 -4.03 0.26
N LEU A 88 -17.73 -3.20 1.11
CA LEU A 88 -18.95 -3.56 1.86
C LEU A 88 -20.24 -3.39 1.06
N GLN A 89 -20.26 -2.52 0.06
CA GLN A 89 -21.48 -2.14 -0.66
C GLN A 89 -21.38 -2.49 -2.15
N LYS A 90 -22.42 -3.17 -2.65
CA LYS A 90 -22.56 -3.47 -4.07
C LYS A 90 -22.71 -2.19 -4.87
N SER A 91 -21.86 -2.05 -5.89
CA SER A 91 -21.99 -0.96 -6.86
C SER A 91 -23.25 -1.12 -7.71
N ARG A 92 -24.02 -0.03 -7.86
CA ARG A 92 -25.17 0.04 -8.77
C ARG A 92 -24.78 0.32 -10.22
N ARG A 93 -23.53 0.76 -10.47
CA ARG A 93 -23.05 1.22 -11.77
C ARG A 93 -22.03 0.26 -12.40
N GLY A 94 -22.14 -1.03 -12.12
CA GLY A 94 -21.24 -2.06 -12.65
C GLY A 94 -19.78 -1.99 -12.18
N ARG A 95 -19.41 -1.03 -11.33
CA ARG A 95 -18.04 -0.94 -10.80
C ARG A 95 -17.67 -2.19 -9.98
N PRO A 96 -16.43 -2.68 -10.07
CA PRO A 96 -15.92 -3.74 -9.21
C PRO A 96 -16.12 -3.40 -7.74
N TRP A 97 -16.53 -4.38 -6.93
CA TRP A 97 -16.81 -4.21 -5.51
C TRP A 97 -16.51 -5.50 -4.74
N GLY A 98 -16.46 -5.43 -3.41
CA GLY A 98 -16.20 -6.58 -2.55
C GLY A 98 -14.87 -7.27 -2.88
N VAL A 99 -14.87 -8.61 -2.89
CA VAL A 99 -13.67 -9.42 -3.15
C VAL A 99 -13.05 -9.12 -4.52
N MET A 100 -13.83 -8.69 -5.52
CA MET A 100 -13.26 -8.33 -6.82
C MET A 100 -12.22 -7.22 -6.72
N ARG A 101 -12.37 -6.28 -5.78
CA ARG A 101 -11.40 -5.20 -5.56
C ARG A 101 -10.06 -5.71 -5.02
N LEU A 102 -10.04 -6.86 -4.32
CA LEU A 102 -8.82 -7.52 -3.85
C LEU A 102 -8.13 -8.32 -4.97
N LEU A 103 -8.93 -8.89 -5.88
CA LEU A 103 -8.43 -9.73 -6.99
C LEU A 103 -7.96 -8.91 -8.19
N GLN A 104 -8.33 -7.63 -8.26
CA GLN A 104 -7.82 -6.75 -9.29
C GLN A 104 -6.30 -6.60 -9.19
N PRO A 105 -5.59 -6.61 -10.33
CA PRO A 105 -4.20 -6.20 -10.37
C PRO A 105 -4.07 -4.84 -9.68
N GLY A 106 -3.17 -4.73 -8.70
CA GLY A 106 -3.01 -3.49 -7.94
C GLY A 106 -2.75 -2.28 -8.85
N PRO A 107 -3.23 -1.08 -8.48
CA PRO A 107 -2.92 0.14 -9.23
C PRO A 107 -1.41 0.36 -9.19
N GLY A 108 -0.76 0.25 -10.35
CA GLY A 108 0.71 0.16 -10.47
C GLY A 108 1.21 -1.19 -10.98
N ARG A 109 0.36 -1.96 -11.68
CA ARG A 109 0.81 -3.07 -12.53
C ARG A 109 0.39 -2.81 -13.97
N ASP A 110 0.72 -1.63 -14.47
CA ASP A 110 1.15 -1.56 -15.87
C ASP A 110 2.39 -2.46 -16.00
N PRO A 111 2.57 -3.21 -17.09
CA PRO A 111 3.79 -3.97 -17.33
C PRO A 111 5.06 -3.08 -17.36
N GLY A 112 4.93 -1.75 -17.24
CA GLY A 112 6.03 -0.78 -17.15
C GLY A 112 6.04 0.18 -15.95
N ASP A 113 5.09 0.17 -15.00
CA ASP A 113 5.04 1.21 -13.94
C ASP A 113 5.42 0.69 -12.54
N SER A 114 6.67 0.94 -12.16
CA SER A 114 7.27 0.56 -10.88
C SER A 114 6.93 1.53 -9.76
N ARG A 115 5.66 1.61 -9.33
CA ARG A 115 5.27 2.36 -8.12
C ARG A 115 5.14 1.53 -6.84
N GLY A 116 5.77 0.36 -6.83
CA GLY A 116 6.28 -0.23 -5.59
C GLY A 116 7.62 0.42 -5.31
N LYS A 117 7.73 1.29 -4.31
CA LYS A 117 9.02 1.88 -3.89
C LYS A 117 10.05 0.75 -3.78
N PHE A 118 11.01 0.74 -4.71
CA PHE A 118 12.06 -0.26 -4.82
C PHE A 118 13.05 0.01 -3.70
N LEU A 119 12.86 -0.67 -2.56
CA LEU A 119 13.78 -0.57 -1.44
C LEU A 119 14.98 -1.48 -1.74
N ILE A 120 16.11 -0.86 -2.03
CA ILE A 120 17.41 -1.55 -2.19
C ILE A 120 18.09 -1.53 -0.82
N PRO A 121 18.34 -2.70 -0.20
CA PRO A 121 19.19 -2.76 0.98
C PRO A 121 20.60 -2.30 0.59
N LEU A 122 21.08 -1.22 1.20
CA LEU A 122 22.44 -0.75 0.99
C LEU A 122 23.38 -1.49 1.95
N PRO A 123 24.49 -2.08 1.45
CA PRO A 123 25.48 -2.73 2.31
C PRO A 123 26.29 -1.66 3.04
N LEU A 124 25.75 -1.12 4.13
CA LEU A 124 26.50 -0.26 5.04
C LEU A 124 27.38 -1.16 5.91
N ARG A 125 28.71 -1.04 5.80
CA ARG A 125 29.62 -1.63 6.79
C ARG A 125 29.34 -0.93 8.13
N PRO A 126 29.26 -1.65 9.27
CA PRO A 126 29.27 -1.00 10.56
C PRO A 126 30.71 -0.87 11.06
N PRO A 127 31.29 0.34 11.10
CA PRO A 127 32.37 0.61 12.04
C PRO A 127 31.91 1.70 13.02
N GLY A 128 31.56 1.29 14.24
CA GLY A 128 31.64 2.15 15.44
C GLY A 128 30.85 3.47 15.48
N GLY A 129 29.98 3.77 14.52
CA GLY A 129 29.19 5.00 14.51
C GLY A 129 28.01 4.89 13.54
N LEU A 130 26.84 5.38 13.95
CA LEU A 130 25.66 5.45 13.10
C LEU A 130 25.99 6.35 11.88
N PRO A 131 25.90 5.85 10.63
CA PRO A 131 26.01 6.73 9.48
C PRO A 131 24.86 7.73 9.53
N GLN A 132 25.19 9.02 9.65
CA GLN A 132 24.20 10.09 9.69
C GLN A 132 23.39 10.02 8.40
N GLN A 133 22.06 9.93 8.49
CA GLN A 133 21.12 9.88 7.36
C GLN A 133 21.51 10.82 6.19
N ARG A 134 22.06 12.00 6.54
CA ARG A 134 22.57 13.01 5.60
C ARG A 134 23.66 12.48 4.66
N GLN A 135 24.60 11.68 5.15
CA GLN A 135 25.72 11.14 4.37
C GLN A 135 25.22 10.08 3.38
N VAL A 136 24.31 9.20 3.80
CA VAL A 136 23.69 8.22 2.91
C VAL A 136 22.89 8.92 1.82
N CYS A 137 22.09 9.93 2.16
CA CYS A 137 21.36 10.72 1.18
C CYS A 137 22.27 11.48 0.21
N ALA A 138 23.40 12.01 0.69
CA ALA A 138 24.38 12.68 -0.17
C ALA A 138 25.04 11.70 -1.16
N ALA A 139 25.45 10.51 -0.69
CA ALA A 139 26.03 9.48 -1.54
C ALA A 139 25.05 8.97 -2.61
N VAL A 140 23.79 8.77 -2.24
CA VAL A 140 22.74 8.36 -3.19
C VAL A 140 22.53 9.44 -4.25
N ARG A 141 22.48 10.73 -3.87
CA ARG A 141 22.37 11.83 -4.84
C ARG A 141 23.57 11.89 -5.78
N PHE A 142 24.78 11.71 -5.26
CA PHE A 142 26.00 11.70 -6.08
C PHE A 142 25.95 10.59 -7.13
N VAL A 143 25.62 9.36 -6.74
CA VAL A 143 25.54 8.24 -7.69
C VAL A 143 24.46 8.49 -8.74
N LEU A 144 23.28 8.95 -8.32
CA LEU A 144 22.19 9.22 -9.26
C LEU A 144 22.54 10.36 -10.23
N GLY A 145 23.07 11.48 -9.74
CA GLY A 145 23.39 12.65 -10.56
C GLY A 145 24.67 12.50 -11.39
N GLU A 146 25.80 12.24 -10.73
CA GLU A 146 27.13 12.31 -11.34
C GLU A 146 27.53 11.04 -12.08
N VAL A 147 27.13 9.87 -11.58
CA VAL A 147 27.50 8.58 -12.20
C VAL A 147 26.46 8.14 -13.22
N LEU A 148 25.17 8.35 -12.91
CA LEU A 148 24.05 7.86 -13.73
C LEU A 148 23.35 8.97 -14.53
N GLY A 149 23.70 10.24 -14.35
CA GLY A 149 23.12 11.36 -15.11
C GLY A 149 21.65 11.65 -14.81
N CYS A 150 21.12 11.24 -13.66
CA CYS A 150 19.71 11.40 -13.30
C CYS A 150 19.42 12.77 -12.66
N GLY A 151 18.35 13.44 -13.09
CA GLY A 151 17.82 14.63 -12.41
C GLY A 151 17.17 14.28 -11.06
N CYS A 152 17.67 14.85 -9.96
CA CYS A 152 17.23 14.55 -8.60
C CYS A 152 16.57 15.76 -7.92
N GLU A 153 15.33 16.07 -8.29
CA GLU A 153 14.60 17.19 -7.69
C GLU A 153 14.01 16.81 -6.32
N PRO A 154 14.21 17.64 -5.26
CA PRO A 154 13.51 17.45 -4.01
C PRO A 154 12.00 17.61 -4.25
N ARG A 155 11.21 16.66 -3.76
CA ARG A 155 9.75 16.73 -3.88
C ARG A 155 9.24 17.96 -3.15
N GLY A 156 8.88 19.00 -3.91
CA GLY A 156 8.28 20.21 -3.39
C GLY A 156 7.00 19.88 -2.63
N ASP A 157 6.92 20.40 -1.40
CA ASP A 157 5.66 20.54 -0.68
C ASP A 157 4.97 21.78 -1.25
N SER A 158 3.94 21.58 -2.08
CA SER A 158 3.12 22.69 -2.57
C SER A 158 1.66 22.33 -2.38
N GLY A 159 1.20 22.56 -1.16
CA GLY A 159 -0.21 22.62 -0.78
C GLY A 159 -0.40 23.56 0.41
N GLY A 160 -0.81 24.81 0.16
CA GLY A 160 -1.23 25.78 1.17
C GLY A 160 -1.71 27.11 0.56
N PRO A 161 -2.71 27.80 1.15
CA PRO A 161 -3.85 28.34 0.40
C PRO A 161 -3.89 29.86 0.19
N GLY A 162 -4.53 30.27 -0.91
CA GLY A 162 -5.38 31.48 -1.04
C GLY A 162 -4.73 32.86 -1.16
N THR A 163 -4.97 33.54 -2.28
CA THR A 163 -5.64 34.87 -2.31
C THR A 163 -6.15 35.21 -3.72
N PRO A 164 -7.32 35.88 -3.83
CA PRO A 164 -7.95 36.25 -5.10
C PRO A 164 -7.51 37.64 -5.59
N GLY A 165 -7.61 37.84 -6.91
CA GLY A 165 -7.62 39.17 -7.53
C GLY A 165 -6.47 39.40 -8.50
N ASP A 166 -6.76 39.35 -9.80
CA ASP A 166 -6.59 40.55 -10.63
C ASP A 166 -7.49 40.46 -11.86
N ALA A 167 -8.12 41.59 -12.18
CA ALA A 167 -9.12 41.74 -13.21
C ALA A 167 -8.46 41.93 -14.59
N GLY A 168 -8.91 41.15 -15.58
CA GLY A 168 -8.58 41.34 -16.98
C GLY A 168 -9.85 41.24 -17.82
N GLU A 169 -10.27 42.39 -18.33
CA GLU A 169 -11.46 42.71 -19.14
C GLU A 169 -11.70 41.79 -20.37
N PRO A 170 -12.96 41.50 -20.76
CA PRO A 170 -13.26 40.69 -21.95
C PRO A 170 -13.33 41.52 -23.23
N PRO A 171 -12.87 41.01 -24.40
CA PRO A 171 -13.08 41.69 -25.67
C PRO A 171 -14.51 41.50 -26.22
N PRO A 172 -15.04 42.46 -27.01
CA PRO A 172 -16.45 42.56 -27.35
C PRO A 172 -16.81 41.83 -28.65
N GLY A 173 -18.05 41.33 -28.69
CA GLY A 173 -18.81 41.13 -29.93
C GLY A 173 -18.75 39.73 -30.54
N ALA A 174 -19.86 38.98 -30.41
CA ALA A 174 -20.58 38.36 -31.53
C ALA A 174 -21.73 37.50 -30.99
N GLU A 175 -22.90 38.14 -30.95
CA GLU A 175 -24.21 37.64 -31.39
C GLU A 175 -24.77 36.33 -30.83
N GLY A 176 -25.98 36.46 -30.28
CA GLY A 176 -26.72 35.39 -29.67
C GLY A 176 -27.34 34.43 -30.67
N HIS A 177 -27.56 33.22 -30.20
CA HIS A 177 -28.60 32.36 -30.72
C HIS A 177 -29.20 31.57 -29.56
N LEU A 178 -30.34 32.07 -29.06
CA LEU A 178 -31.21 31.33 -28.16
C LEU A 178 -32.22 30.59 -29.03
N GLU A 179 -32.16 29.26 -29.05
CA GLU A 179 -33.34 28.46 -29.34
C GLU A 179 -33.50 27.43 -28.22
N GLY A 180 -34.55 27.61 -27.43
CA GLY A 180 -34.81 26.85 -26.21
C GLY A 180 -36.31 26.76 -25.95
N ALA A 181 -36.93 25.90 -26.75
CA ALA A 181 -38.17 25.16 -26.55
C ALA A 181 -39.17 25.65 -25.48
N THR A 182 -40.36 25.96 -26.00
CA THR A 182 -41.67 25.95 -25.33
C THR A 182 -41.88 24.76 -24.39
N GLY A 183 -42.47 25.02 -23.21
CA GLY A 183 -42.90 23.97 -22.30
C GLY A 183 -43.65 24.53 -21.09
N GLU A 184 -44.84 25.09 -21.31
CA GLU A 184 -45.83 25.31 -20.26
C GLU A 184 -46.28 23.97 -19.68
N SER A 185 -46.28 23.83 -18.34
CA SER A 185 -47.39 23.20 -17.62
C SER A 185 -47.27 23.40 -16.11
N ARG A 186 -48.21 24.20 -15.65
CA ARG A 186 -48.65 24.51 -14.30
C ARG A 186 -49.01 23.24 -13.51
N GLY A 187 -48.38 23.06 -12.35
CA GLY A 187 -48.68 22.03 -11.35
C GLY A 187 -48.89 22.68 -9.99
N GLU A 188 -50.13 22.58 -9.52
CA GLU A 188 -50.76 23.24 -8.37
C GLU A 188 -50.23 22.77 -7.01
N PHE A 189 -50.13 23.69 -6.05
CA PHE A 189 -49.90 23.39 -4.64
C PHE A 189 -51.24 23.05 -3.97
N GLY A 190 -51.32 21.93 -3.26
CA GLY A 190 -52.49 21.58 -2.46
C GLY A 190 -52.23 20.46 -1.45
N ILE A 191 -52.09 20.90 -0.18
CA ILE A 191 -52.23 20.20 1.13
C ILE A 191 -51.15 19.19 1.52
#